data_AF-A0A7J4F8J5-F1
#
_entry.id   AF-A0A7J4F8J5-F1
#
_cell.length_a   1.000
_cell.length_b   1.000
_cell.length_c   1.000
_cell.angle_alpha   90.00
_cell.angle_beta   90.00
_cell.angle_gamma   90.00
#
_symmetry.space_group_name_H-M   'P 1'
#
loop_
_entity.id
_entity.type
_entity.pdbx_description
1 polymer ?
#
loop_
_entity_poly.entity_id
_entity_poly.type
_entity_poly.pdbx_seq_one_letter_code
_entity_poly.pdbx_strand_id
1 'polypeptide(L)'
;MRSAVLLVLLLLVASLAPAAGAVRSGNGGPGTSSDGPTDQMDGTVVGGMNFTTVSVGNALFGIRYGTEAHPGPITIFARYPRFLGVAEIVDPQGVDLGRRAIRAEAYMVHRIDALIEFTDLNGNGLWDVNDPCMTVATGLRAEPTAGHALLATAWDLEMREHTERGTEVHIFTLTATDVPVTTFAAARSRERRVDRIVIEITLRIARSTAEDAIPIYTVHIDPATHGVESVRLRGERRVTAEHMTGRFKYNVTIDNWSAASGGNSLILLTD
;
A
#
# COMPACT_ATOMS: atom_id res chain seq x y z
N MET A 1 19.25 28.06 -6.72
CA MET A 1 18.67 26.96 -5.92
C MET A 1 18.92 25.66 -6.67
N ARG A 2 19.44 24.62 -6.01
CA ARG A 2 19.62 23.30 -6.60
C ARG A 2 18.55 22.39 -5.98
N SER A 3 17.59 21.94 -6.78
CA SER A 3 16.60 20.94 -6.38
C SER A 3 17.05 19.58 -6.87
N ALA A 4 16.97 18.57 -6.01
CA ALA A 4 17.19 17.18 -6.38
C ALA A 4 15.82 16.52 -6.59
N VAL A 5 15.63 15.87 -7.74
CA VAL A 5 14.41 15.12 -8.05
C VAL A 5 14.79 13.64 -8.04
N LEU A 6 14.26 12.90 -7.07
CA LEU A 6 14.39 11.45 -7.02
C LEU A 6 13.11 10.83 -7.59
N LEU A 7 13.19 10.30 -8.81
CA LEU A 7 12.09 9.57 -9.43
C LEU A 7 12.16 8.09 -9.02
N VAL A 8 11.46 7.74 -7.94
CA VAL A 8 11.26 6.34 -7.56
C VAL A 8 9.97 5.83 -8.19
N LEU A 9 10.08 5.01 -9.24
CA LEU A 9 8.91 4.39 -9.87
C LEU A 9 8.65 3.02 -9.22
N LEU A 10 8.01 3.02 -8.05
CA LEU A 10 7.48 1.79 -7.48
C LEU A 10 6.05 1.55 -8.01
N LEU A 11 5.90 0.61 -8.93
CA LEU A 11 4.61 0.16 -9.45
C LEU A 11 4.02 -0.89 -8.50
N LEU A 12 3.34 -0.43 -7.46
CA LEU A 12 2.49 -1.29 -6.65
C LEU A 12 1.17 -1.51 -7.38
N VAL A 13 1.10 -2.58 -8.15
CA VAL A 13 -0.12 -3.05 -8.81
C VAL A 13 -0.88 -3.92 -7.82
N ALA A 14 -1.88 -3.35 -7.15
CA ALA A 14 -2.91 -4.17 -6.52
C ALA A 14 -3.92 -4.55 -7.61
N SER A 15 -3.72 -5.71 -8.25
CA SER A 15 -4.79 -6.32 -9.05
C SER A 15 -5.86 -6.83 -8.10
N LEU A 16 -7.04 -6.21 -8.13
CA LEU A 16 -8.15 -6.63 -7.27
C LEU A 16 -8.87 -7.79 -7.97
N ALA A 17 -8.86 -8.93 -7.30
CA ALA A 17 -9.76 -10.04 -7.59
C ALA A 17 -11.22 -9.57 -7.33
N PRO A 18 -12.22 -10.19 -7.96
CA PRO A 18 -13.58 -9.66 -8.02
C PRO A 18 -14.16 -9.27 -6.67
N ALA A 19 -14.77 -8.08 -6.62
CA ALA A 19 -15.85 -7.83 -5.69
C ALA A 19 -17.07 -8.57 -6.25
N ALA A 20 -17.20 -9.86 -5.93
CA ALA A 20 -18.38 -10.60 -6.35
C ALA A 20 -19.60 -9.97 -5.66
N GLY A 21 -20.36 -9.20 -6.45
CA GLY A 21 -21.72 -8.81 -6.13
C GLY A 21 -22.53 -10.05 -5.76
N ALA A 22 -23.37 -9.89 -4.75
CA ALA A 22 -24.17 -10.96 -4.17
C ALA A 22 -24.82 -11.84 -5.24
N VAL A 23 -24.54 -13.14 -5.17
CA VAL A 23 -25.29 -14.16 -5.90
C VAL A 23 -26.74 -14.07 -5.42
N ARG A 24 -27.62 -13.57 -6.29
CA ARG A 24 -29.07 -13.66 -6.13
C ARG A 24 -29.46 -15.14 -6.00
N SER A 25 -29.96 -15.51 -4.82
CA SER A 25 -30.88 -16.62 -4.64
C SER A 25 -32.11 -16.06 -3.93
N GLY A 26 -33.29 -16.39 -4.46
CA GLY A 26 -34.55 -15.72 -4.17
C GLY A 26 -34.96 -15.66 -2.70
N ASN A 27 -35.83 -14.67 -2.44
CA ASN A 27 -36.58 -14.35 -1.22
C ASN A 27 -35.82 -13.71 -0.05
N GLY A 28 -35.55 -12.41 -0.20
CA GLY A 28 -35.26 -11.47 0.89
C GLY A 28 -34.96 -10.10 0.28
N GLY A 29 -35.73 -9.07 0.66
CA GLY A 29 -35.75 -7.74 0.03
C GLY A 29 -34.39 -7.00 0.01
N PRO A 30 -34.33 -5.90 -0.77
CA PRO A 30 -33.09 -5.27 -1.22
C PRO A 30 -32.33 -4.61 -0.06
N GLY A 31 -31.21 -5.21 0.34
CA GLY A 31 -30.13 -4.47 0.98
C GLY A 31 -29.48 -3.62 -0.10
N THR A 32 -29.84 -2.34 -0.13
CA THR A 32 -29.31 -1.31 -1.02
C THR A 32 -27.78 -1.37 -1.04
N SER A 33 -27.19 -1.78 -2.16
CA SER A 33 -25.85 -1.30 -2.51
C SER A 33 -25.99 0.20 -2.71
N SER A 34 -25.64 0.99 -1.71
CA SER A 34 -25.41 2.40 -1.93
C SER A 34 -24.21 2.49 -2.89
N ASP A 35 -24.46 2.89 -4.13
CA ASP A 35 -23.55 3.81 -4.80
C ASP A 35 -23.51 5.06 -3.91
N GLY A 36 -22.68 4.97 -2.87
CA GLY A 36 -22.41 6.07 -1.96
C GLY A 36 -21.26 6.90 -2.53
N PRO A 37 -21.23 8.21 -2.24
CA PRO A 37 -20.07 9.04 -2.56
C PRO A 37 -18.80 8.41 -1.99
N THR A 38 -17.65 8.73 -2.58
CA THR A 38 -16.34 8.51 -1.98
C THR A 38 -16.35 9.16 -0.59
N ASP A 39 -16.62 8.39 0.47
CA ASP A 39 -16.58 8.90 1.83
C ASP A 39 -15.11 9.12 2.19
N GLN A 40 -14.70 10.39 2.10
CA GLN A 40 -13.47 10.91 2.67
C GLN A 40 -13.66 10.95 4.19
N MET A 41 -13.08 9.98 4.89
CA MET A 41 -13.04 10.02 6.35
C MET A 41 -11.77 10.75 6.77
N ASP A 42 -11.94 11.94 7.31
CA ASP A 42 -10.89 12.66 8.02
C ASP A 42 -10.99 12.32 9.51
N GLY A 43 -9.93 11.71 10.05
CA GLY A 43 -9.69 11.62 11.50
C GLY A 43 -10.26 10.41 12.25
N THR A 44 -9.35 9.52 12.67
CA THR A 44 -9.36 8.93 14.02
C THR A 44 -7.91 8.63 14.44
N VAL A 45 -7.48 9.19 15.56
CA VAL A 45 -6.11 9.11 16.06
C VAL A 45 -5.69 7.66 16.35
N VAL A 46 -4.91 7.03 15.45
CA VAL A 46 -4.20 5.78 15.76
C VAL A 46 -2.76 6.14 16.11
N GLY A 47 -2.47 6.25 17.41
CA GLY A 47 -1.14 6.58 17.91
C GLY A 47 -0.73 8.06 17.75
N GLY A 48 -1.69 8.99 17.65
CA GLY A 48 -1.42 10.44 17.62
C GLY A 48 -1.32 11.07 16.22
N MET A 49 -1.11 10.25 15.19
CA MET A 49 -0.94 10.67 13.79
C MET A 49 -2.27 10.91 13.07
N ASN A 50 -2.23 11.69 11.99
CA ASN A 50 -3.37 11.91 11.10
C ASN A 50 -3.45 10.80 10.04
N PHE A 51 -4.65 10.61 9.48
CA PHE A 51 -4.83 9.81 8.28
C PHE A 51 -5.89 10.44 7.38
N THR A 52 -5.77 10.18 6.08
CA THR A 52 -6.78 10.50 5.08
C THR A 52 -7.05 9.27 4.24
N THR A 53 -8.33 9.01 3.95
CA THR A 53 -8.73 7.84 3.18
C THR A 53 -9.61 8.20 1.99
N VAL A 54 -9.57 7.31 0.99
CA VAL A 54 -10.43 7.29 -0.18
C VAL A 54 -11.12 5.93 -0.19
N SER A 55 -12.45 5.96 -0.09
CA SER A 55 -13.29 4.76 -0.09
C SER A 55 -13.87 4.54 -1.48
N VAL A 56 -13.65 3.38 -2.08
CA VAL A 56 -14.19 3.04 -3.40
C VAL A 56 -14.88 1.69 -3.33
N GLY A 57 -16.22 1.72 -3.32
CA GLY A 57 -17.03 0.54 -3.02
C GLY A 57 -16.68 -0.01 -1.63
N ASN A 58 -16.22 -1.26 -1.58
CA ASN A 58 -15.81 -1.91 -0.33
C ASN A 58 -14.29 -1.84 -0.07
N ALA A 59 -13.51 -1.22 -0.96
CA ALA A 59 -12.10 -0.98 -0.69
C ALA A 59 -11.88 0.38 -0.04
N LEU A 60 -10.82 0.44 0.75
CA LEU A 60 -10.35 1.65 1.41
C LEU A 60 -8.87 1.80 1.11
N PHE A 61 -8.51 2.98 0.62
CA PHE A 61 -7.14 3.39 0.39
C PHE A 61 -6.84 4.53 1.32
N GLY A 62 -5.62 4.64 1.84
CA GLY A 62 -5.31 5.74 2.75
C GLY A 62 -3.84 5.99 2.94
N ILE A 63 -3.57 7.15 3.51
CA ILE A 63 -2.25 7.58 3.94
C ILE A 63 -2.35 8.01 5.39
N ARG A 64 -1.43 7.51 6.23
CA ARG A 64 -1.20 7.99 7.59
C ARG A 64 0.09 8.80 7.61
N TYR A 65 0.10 9.91 8.34
CA TYR A 65 1.23 10.84 8.37
C TYR A 65 1.34 11.56 9.72
N GLY A 66 2.56 11.98 10.06
CA GLY A 66 2.85 12.67 11.31
C GLY A 66 2.28 14.09 11.38
N THR A 67 2.01 14.53 12.61
CA THR A 67 1.59 15.91 12.94
C THR A 67 2.67 16.58 13.80
N GLU A 68 2.56 17.88 14.07
CA GLU A 68 3.49 18.57 14.99
C GLU A 68 3.48 17.94 16.39
N ALA A 69 2.31 17.57 16.91
CA ALA A 69 2.18 16.95 18.22
C ALA A 69 2.64 15.48 18.22
N HIS A 70 2.53 14.79 17.09
CA HIS A 70 2.92 13.40 16.93
C HIS A 70 3.66 13.18 15.61
N PRO A 71 4.96 13.53 15.55
CA PRO A 71 5.77 13.34 14.36
C PRO A 71 5.85 11.85 13.99
N GLY A 72 5.82 11.54 12.70
CA GLY A 72 5.74 10.16 12.26
C GLY A 72 5.93 9.99 10.76
N PRO A 73 6.30 8.78 10.33
CA PRO A 73 6.57 8.47 8.92
C PRO A 73 5.28 8.46 8.12
N ILE A 74 5.42 8.50 6.81
CA ILE A 74 4.30 8.34 5.88
C ILE A 74 4.04 6.84 5.72
N THR A 75 2.79 6.43 5.91
CA THR A 75 2.36 5.04 5.70
C THR A 75 1.21 5.04 4.69
N ILE A 76 1.44 4.45 3.53
CA ILE A 76 0.41 4.19 2.52
C ILE A 76 -0.22 2.84 2.85
N PHE A 77 -1.54 2.75 2.87
CA PHE A 77 -2.23 1.50 3.13
C PHE A 77 -3.45 1.32 2.24
N ALA A 78 -3.81 0.06 2.04
CA ALA A 78 -5.02 -0.32 1.36
C ALA A 78 -5.64 -1.53 2.06
N ARG A 79 -6.96 -1.53 2.14
CA ARG A 79 -7.77 -2.65 2.63
C ARG A 79 -8.82 -2.94 1.58
N TYR A 80 -8.92 -4.18 1.16
CA TYR A 80 -9.93 -4.56 0.16
C TYR A 80 -10.38 -6.01 0.32
N PRO A 81 -11.69 -6.28 0.15
CA PRO A 81 -12.19 -7.64 0.17
C PRO A 81 -11.77 -8.38 -1.09
N ARG A 82 -11.50 -9.68 -0.94
CA ARG A 82 -11.34 -10.65 -2.02
C ARG A 82 -12.40 -11.72 -1.88
N PHE A 83 -13.08 -12.02 -2.98
CA PHE A 83 -13.94 -13.18 -3.05
C PHE A 83 -13.14 -14.39 -3.52
N LEU A 84 -13.08 -15.44 -2.70
CA LEU A 84 -12.27 -16.64 -2.98
C LEU A 84 -13.10 -17.84 -3.45
N GLY A 85 -14.43 -17.73 -3.47
CA GLY A 85 -15.31 -18.82 -3.90
C GLY A 85 -16.57 -18.94 -3.06
N VAL A 86 -17.29 -20.05 -3.24
CA VAL A 86 -18.50 -20.39 -2.48
C VAL A 86 -18.29 -21.73 -1.78
N ALA A 87 -18.66 -21.80 -0.51
CA ALA A 87 -18.84 -23.04 0.23
C ALA A 87 -20.32 -23.45 0.19
N GLU A 88 -20.60 -24.63 -0.33
CA GLU A 88 -21.87 -25.34 -0.17
C GLU A 88 -21.73 -26.31 1.01
N ILE A 89 -22.53 -26.09 2.04
CA ILE A 89 -22.42 -26.79 3.31
C ILE A 89 -23.43 -27.92 3.31
N VAL A 90 -22.98 -29.14 3.61
CA VAL A 90 -23.82 -30.33 3.62
C VAL A 90 -23.62 -31.13 4.91
N ASP A 91 -24.65 -31.86 5.32
CA ASP A 91 -24.54 -32.84 6.40
C ASP A 91 -23.89 -34.16 5.90
N PRO A 92 -23.64 -35.16 6.79
CA PRO A 92 -23.07 -36.45 6.41
C PRO A 92 -23.96 -37.26 5.45
N GLN A 93 -25.27 -36.97 5.40
CA GLN A 93 -26.25 -37.57 4.51
C GLN A 93 -26.33 -36.86 3.15
N GLY A 94 -25.60 -35.75 2.97
CA GLY A 94 -25.57 -34.94 1.75
C GLY A 94 -26.71 -33.94 1.63
N VAL A 95 -27.45 -33.66 2.71
CA VAL A 95 -28.49 -32.63 2.74
C VAL A 95 -27.86 -31.24 2.68
N ASP A 96 -28.35 -30.38 1.79
CA ASP A 96 -27.91 -28.98 1.67
C ASP A 96 -28.35 -28.19 2.92
N LEU A 97 -27.36 -27.74 3.69
CA LEU A 97 -27.55 -26.91 4.87
C LEU A 97 -27.37 -25.41 4.56
N GLY A 98 -26.92 -25.08 3.35
CA GLY A 98 -26.85 -23.73 2.83
C GLY A 98 -25.52 -23.37 2.18
N ARG A 99 -25.45 -22.11 1.76
CA ARG A 99 -24.30 -21.58 1.00
C ARG A 99 -23.68 -20.38 1.69
N ARG A 100 -22.36 -20.28 1.62
CA ARG A 100 -21.58 -19.16 2.18
C ARG A 100 -20.52 -18.69 1.19
N ALA A 101 -20.41 -17.38 1.04
CA ALA A 101 -19.30 -16.76 0.36
C ALA A 101 -18.00 -16.95 1.16
N ILE A 102 -16.95 -17.41 0.50
CA ILE A 102 -15.60 -17.44 1.06
C ILE A 102 -14.98 -16.08 0.76
N ARG A 103 -14.82 -15.27 1.81
CA ARG A 103 -14.26 -13.92 1.72
C ARG A 103 -12.92 -13.89 2.45
N ALA A 104 -11.94 -13.24 1.83
CA ALA A 104 -10.73 -12.80 2.49
C ALA A 104 -10.67 -11.28 2.44
N GLU A 105 -9.85 -10.70 3.30
CA GLU A 105 -9.54 -9.30 3.25
C GLU A 105 -8.03 -9.17 3.05
N ALA A 106 -7.65 -8.43 2.03
CA ALA A 106 -6.26 -8.17 1.74
C ALA A 106 -5.91 -6.79 2.29
N TYR A 107 -4.78 -6.75 2.99
CA TYR A 107 -4.19 -5.55 3.54
C TYR A 107 -2.86 -5.33 2.84
N MET A 108 -2.63 -4.10 2.42
CA MET A 108 -1.34 -3.62 1.97
C MET A 108 -0.92 -2.48 2.87
N VAL A 109 0.33 -2.50 3.30
CA VAL A 109 0.96 -1.42 4.06
C VAL A 109 2.32 -1.20 3.42
N HIS A 110 2.64 0.06 3.18
CA HIS A 110 3.94 0.48 2.69
C HIS A 110 4.35 1.72 3.47
N ARG A 111 5.51 1.67 4.10
CA ARG A 111 5.97 2.73 4.97
C ARG A 111 7.20 3.40 4.38
N ILE A 112 7.25 4.73 4.45
CA ILE A 112 8.35 5.54 3.95
C ILE A 112 9.08 6.13 5.17
N ASP A 113 10.30 5.66 5.41
CA ASP A 113 10.98 5.83 6.70
C ASP A 113 12.10 6.85 6.70
N ALA A 114 12.94 6.84 5.68
CA ALA A 114 14.11 7.70 5.65
C ALA A 114 14.58 7.99 4.23
N LEU A 115 15.32 9.08 4.07
CA LEU A 115 16.22 9.28 2.95
C LEU A 115 17.62 8.91 3.40
N ILE A 116 18.30 8.05 2.65
CA ILE A 116 19.66 7.60 2.93
C ILE A 116 20.60 8.17 1.88
N GLU A 117 21.58 8.93 2.33
CA GLU A 117 22.71 9.36 1.52
C GLU A 117 23.80 8.30 1.60
N PHE A 118 24.33 7.85 0.47
CA PHE A 118 25.40 6.87 0.43
C PHE A 118 26.46 7.26 -0.59
N THR A 119 27.69 6.80 -0.36
CA THR A 119 28.76 6.93 -1.36
C THR A 119 28.60 5.80 -2.36
N ASP A 120 28.20 6.15 -3.59
CA ASP A 120 28.03 5.21 -4.69
C ASP A 120 29.43 4.85 -5.24
N LEU A 121 29.96 3.71 -4.81
CA LEU A 121 31.35 3.34 -5.08
C LEU A 121 31.53 2.78 -6.49
N ASN A 122 30.46 2.25 -7.08
CA ASN A 122 30.48 1.58 -8.37
C ASN A 122 29.72 2.37 -9.48
N GLY A 123 29.06 3.47 -9.12
CA GLY A 123 28.33 4.37 -10.01
C GLY A 123 26.98 3.82 -10.50
N ASN A 124 26.41 2.81 -9.83
CA ASN A 124 25.17 2.16 -10.27
C ASN A 124 23.89 2.84 -9.76
N GLY A 125 24.00 3.81 -8.85
CA GLY A 125 22.87 4.53 -8.24
C GLY A 125 22.03 3.71 -7.27
N LEU A 126 22.48 2.51 -6.86
CA LEU A 126 21.82 1.62 -5.91
C LEU A 126 22.64 1.55 -4.64
N TRP A 127 21.98 1.54 -3.49
CA TRP A 127 22.67 1.39 -2.22
C TRP A 127 22.98 -0.08 -1.93
N ASP A 128 24.21 -0.51 -2.22
CA ASP A 128 24.64 -1.89 -2.03
C ASP A 128 24.95 -2.17 -0.54
N VAL A 129 23.98 -2.75 0.18
CA VAL A 129 24.15 -3.23 1.55
C VAL A 129 24.70 -4.66 1.52
N ASN A 130 25.94 -4.90 1.97
CA ASN A 130 26.49 -6.25 1.96
C ASN A 130 25.64 -7.20 2.83
N ASP A 131 25.13 -8.26 2.21
CA ASP A 131 24.65 -9.45 2.88
C ASP A 131 25.85 -10.20 3.49
N PRO A 132 25.87 -10.54 4.80
CA PRO A 132 26.91 -11.38 5.37
C PRO A 132 27.03 -12.77 4.72
N CYS A 133 26.10 -13.18 3.85
CA CYS A 133 26.14 -14.45 3.11
C CYS A 133 26.99 -14.43 1.82
N MET A 134 27.41 -13.26 1.31
CA MET A 134 28.11 -13.16 0.01
C MET A 134 29.64 -13.06 0.21
N THR A 135 30.26 -14.21 0.47
CA THR A 135 31.71 -14.38 0.49
C THR A 135 32.31 -14.28 -0.92
N VAL A 136 33.17 -13.27 -1.12
CA VAL A 136 34.42 -13.35 -1.90
C VAL A 136 34.30 -13.73 -3.39
N ALA A 137 34.05 -12.75 -4.27
CA ALA A 137 34.53 -12.82 -5.67
C ALA A 137 34.54 -11.47 -6.43
N THR A 138 33.65 -10.51 -6.13
CA THR A 138 33.42 -9.35 -7.02
C THR A 138 33.94 -8.00 -6.51
N GLY A 139 34.65 -7.92 -5.39
CA GLY A 139 35.23 -6.66 -4.91
C GLY A 139 34.21 -5.56 -4.54
N LEU A 140 32.91 -5.85 -4.60
CA LEU A 140 31.84 -4.97 -4.17
C LEU A 140 31.91 -4.84 -2.64
N ARG A 141 32.39 -3.68 -2.19
CA ARG A 141 32.35 -3.31 -0.77
C ARG A 141 30.96 -2.73 -0.50
N ALA A 142 30.40 -3.00 0.68
CA ALA A 142 29.21 -2.32 1.16
C ALA A 142 29.39 -0.81 1.00
N GLU A 143 28.37 -0.16 0.44
CA GLU A 143 28.43 1.27 0.21
C GLU A 143 28.16 2.02 1.51
N PRO A 144 29.09 2.90 1.93
CA PRO A 144 28.99 3.56 3.21
C PRO A 144 27.87 4.61 3.19
N THR A 145 27.05 4.58 4.22
CA THR A 145 26.08 5.64 4.49
C THR A 145 26.81 6.93 4.85
N ALA A 146 26.59 7.98 4.07
CA ALA A 146 27.13 9.32 4.27
C ALA A 146 26.19 10.19 5.14
N GLY A 147 24.91 9.85 5.22
CA GLY A 147 23.94 10.55 6.05
C GLY A 147 22.53 9.99 5.91
N HIS A 148 21.61 10.48 6.74
CA HIS A 148 20.19 10.16 6.61
C HIS A 148 19.30 11.31 7.09
N ALA A 149 18.10 11.38 6.50
CA ALA A 149 17.00 12.18 7.01
C ALA A 149 15.88 11.21 7.43
N LEU A 150 15.54 11.17 8.72
CA LEU A 150 14.39 10.39 9.17
C LEU A 150 13.11 11.13 8.78
N LEU A 151 12.18 10.42 8.18
CA LEU A 151 10.89 10.97 7.71
C LEU A 151 9.79 10.87 8.79
N ALA A 152 10.17 10.49 10.01
CA ALA A 152 9.35 10.59 11.21
C ALA A 152 9.22 12.05 11.68
N THR A 153 8.50 12.86 10.91
CA THR A 153 8.34 14.30 11.10
C THR A 153 6.86 14.72 11.00
N ALA A 154 6.56 16.00 11.18
CA ALA A 154 5.25 16.56 10.88
C ALA A 154 5.10 16.79 9.37
N TRP A 155 3.89 16.53 8.84
CA TRP A 155 3.57 16.70 7.43
C TRP A 155 2.30 17.51 7.23
N ASP A 156 2.39 18.48 6.33
CA ASP A 156 1.22 19.18 5.78
C ASP A 156 0.70 18.40 4.58
N LEU A 157 -0.60 18.12 4.56
CA LEU A 157 -1.27 17.40 3.47
C LEU A 157 -2.12 18.35 2.64
N GLU A 158 -1.93 18.31 1.32
CA GLU A 158 -2.88 18.81 0.34
C GLU A 158 -3.40 17.64 -0.50
N MET A 159 -4.72 17.55 -0.68
CA MET A 159 -5.36 16.54 -1.51
C MET A 159 -6.04 17.17 -2.73
N ARG A 160 -5.89 16.54 -3.89
CA ARG A 160 -6.58 16.89 -5.12
C ARG A 160 -7.14 15.65 -5.79
N GLU A 161 -8.28 15.79 -6.43
CA GLU A 161 -8.90 14.70 -7.18
C GLU A 161 -9.36 15.17 -8.56
N HIS A 162 -9.35 14.25 -9.52
CA HIS A 162 -9.95 14.45 -10.83
C HIS A 162 -10.23 13.10 -11.49
N THR A 163 -10.94 13.13 -12.62
CA THR A 163 -11.14 11.95 -13.47
C THR A 163 -10.38 12.12 -14.78
N GLU A 164 -9.59 11.12 -15.16
CA GLU A 164 -8.89 11.08 -16.45
C GLU A 164 -9.35 9.85 -17.25
N ARG A 165 -10.06 10.07 -18.36
CA ARG A 165 -10.53 9.00 -19.27
C ARG A 165 -11.27 7.85 -18.54
N GLY A 166 -12.11 8.20 -17.56
CA GLY A 166 -12.86 7.22 -16.76
C GLY A 166 -12.07 6.54 -15.65
N THR A 167 -10.81 6.92 -15.42
CA THR A 167 -10.01 6.54 -14.25
C THR A 167 -10.12 7.65 -13.21
N GLU A 168 -10.47 7.28 -11.98
CA GLU A 168 -10.46 8.19 -10.83
C GLU A 168 -9.02 8.36 -10.34
N VAL A 169 -8.58 9.61 -10.17
CA VAL A 169 -7.21 9.95 -9.80
C VAL A 169 -7.22 10.82 -8.56
N HIS A 170 -6.57 10.33 -7.51
CA HIS A 170 -6.36 11.03 -6.25
C HIS A 170 -4.89 11.35 -6.09
N ILE A 171 -4.57 12.59 -5.74
CA ILE A 171 -3.20 13.07 -5.53
C ILE A 171 -3.09 13.62 -4.11
N PHE A 172 -2.18 13.06 -3.33
CA PHE A 172 -1.85 13.49 -1.98
C PHE A 172 -0.45 14.08 -1.99
N THR A 173 -0.35 15.36 -1.65
CA THR A 173 0.93 16.07 -1.57
C THR A 173 1.26 16.29 -0.12
N LEU A 174 2.25 15.55 0.39
CA LEU A 174 2.76 15.72 1.74
C LEU A 174 4.02 16.57 1.71
N THR A 175 4.02 17.65 2.50
CA THR A 175 5.16 18.56 2.61
C THR A 175 5.68 18.59 4.03
N ALA A 176 6.99 18.43 4.18
CA ALA A 176 7.71 18.69 5.42
C ALA A 176 8.78 19.74 5.15
N THR A 177 8.92 20.71 6.06
CA THR A 177 9.95 21.74 5.98
C THR A 177 10.97 21.58 7.09
N ASP A 178 12.16 22.13 6.86
CA ASP A 178 13.20 22.22 7.87
C ASP A 178 13.55 20.85 8.49
N VAL A 179 13.71 19.83 7.65
CA VAL A 179 13.89 18.43 8.07
C VAL A 179 15.35 18.18 8.47
N PRO A 180 15.62 17.65 9.68
CA PRO A 180 16.98 17.37 10.12
C PRO A 180 17.61 16.21 9.34
N VAL A 181 18.89 16.38 9.04
CA VAL A 181 19.76 15.41 8.38
C VAL A 181 20.96 15.15 9.26
N THR A 182 21.12 13.89 9.64
CA THR A 182 22.32 13.41 10.30
C THR A 182 23.35 13.09 9.23
N THR A 183 24.49 13.78 9.26
CA THR A 183 25.62 13.49 8.38
C THR A 183 26.69 12.68 9.12
N PHE A 184 27.31 11.73 8.42
CA PHE A 184 28.37 10.87 8.92
C PHE A 184 29.68 11.20 8.19
N ALA A 185 30.20 12.40 8.42
CA ALA A 185 31.52 12.78 7.93
C ALA A 185 32.57 12.56 9.03
N ALA A 186 33.65 11.84 8.71
CA ALA A 186 34.92 11.79 9.45
C ALA A 186 34.82 12.09 10.97
N ALA A 187 34.34 11.11 11.74
CA ALA A 187 34.31 11.09 13.21
C ALA A 187 33.53 12.21 13.93
N ARG A 188 32.73 13.03 13.23
CA ARG A 188 31.83 14.02 13.87
C ARG A 188 30.48 14.07 13.16
N SER A 189 29.40 13.88 13.92
CA SER A 189 28.06 14.21 13.43
C SER A 189 27.92 15.74 13.32
N ARG A 190 27.40 16.20 12.19
CA ARG A 190 26.87 17.57 12.05
C ARG A 190 25.40 17.48 11.68
N GLU A 191 24.60 18.28 12.35
CA GLU A 191 23.20 18.47 12.00
C GLU A 191 23.13 19.44 10.83
N ARG A 192 22.59 18.95 9.71
CA ARG A 192 22.22 19.75 8.55
C ARG A 192 20.70 19.76 8.49
N ARG A 193 20.10 20.78 7.88
CA ARG A 193 18.66 20.79 7.63
C ARG A 193 18.40 20.87 6.13
N VAL A 194 17.31 20.25 5.72
CA VAL A 194 16.77 20.29 4.36
C VAL A 194 15.57 21.21 4.39
N ASP A 195 15.56 22.22 3.52
CA ASP A 195 14.56 23.27 3.57
C ASP A 195 13.15 22.71 3.39
N ARG A 196 12.99 21.77 2.44
CA ARG A 196 11.69 21.19 2.11
C ARG A 196 11.82 19.82 1.46
N ILE A 197 10.95 18.90 1.89
CA ILE A 197 10.71 17.59 1.27
C ILE A 197 9.24 17.55 0.86
N VAL A 198 8.97 17.19 -0.39
CA VAL A 198 7.61 16.99 -0.91
C VAL A 198 7.49 15.56 -1.41
N ILE A 199 6.51 14.83 -0.89
CA ILE A 199 6.13 13.50 -1.37
C ILE A 199 4.74 13.60 -2.00
N GLU A 200 4.67 13.44 -3.32
CA GLU A 200 3.42 13.42 -4.07
C GLU A 200 3.03 11.96 -4.34
N ILE A 201 1.92 11.51 -3.75
CA ILE A 201 1.39 10.16 -3.91
C ILE A 201 0.18 10.23 -4.84
N THR A 202 0.24 9.56 -5.98
CA THR A 202 -0.86 9.41 -6.92
C THR A 202 -1.49 8.03 -6.77
N LEU A 203 -2.79 8.00 -6.45
CA LEU A 203 -3.63 6.82 -6.50
C LEU A 203 -4.50 6.89 -7.76
N ARG A 204 -4.39 5.87 -8.63
CA ARG A 204 -5.24 5.73 -9.82
C ARG A 204 -6.14 4.52 -9.65
N ILE A 205 -7.42 4.71 -9.86
CA ILE A 205 -8.45 3.71 -9.66
C ILE A 205 -9.18 3.50 -10.98
N ALA A 206 -9.02 2.30 -11.54
CA ALA A 206 -9.74 1.86 -12.71
C ALA A 206 -10.79 0.84 -12.29
N ARG A 207 -11.98 0.91 -12.90
CA ARG A 207 -13.05 -0.07 -12.74
C ARG A 207 -13.29 -0.78 -14.06
N SER A 208 -13.56 -2.07 -13.99
CA SER A 208 -13.89 -2.88 -15.16
C SER A 208 -14.82 -4.01 -14.76
N THR A 209 -15.66 -4.47 -15.67
CA THR A 209 -16.48 -5.67 -15.45
C THR A 209 -15.88 -6.81 -16.27
N ALA A 210 -15.72 -7.98 -15.67
CA ALA A 210 -15.29 -9.18 -16.39
C ALA A 210 -16.02 -10.42 -15.89
N GLU A 211 -15.93 -11.51 -16.65
CA GLU A 211 -16.33 -12.82 -16.18
C GLU A 211 -15.18 -13.52 -15.47
N ASP A 212 -15.43 -14.00 -14.27
CA ASP A 212 -14.53 -14.84 -13.50
C ASP A 212 -15.07 -16.25 -13.34
N ALA A 213 -14.16 -17.21 -13.30
CA ALA A 213 -14.45 -18.54 -12.80
C ALA A 213 -14.16 -18.57 -11.29
N ILE A 214 -15.21 -18.72 -10.47
CA ILE A 214 -15.08 -18.83 -9.02
C ILE A 214 -15.17 -20.30 -8.59
N PRO A 215 -14.29 -20.78 -7.70
CA PRO A 215 -14.36 -22.15 -7.22
C PRO A 215 -15.56 -22.34 -6.29
N ILE A 216 -16.17 -23.52 -6.39
CA ILE A 216 -17.23 -23.99 -5.51
C ILE A 216 -16.68 -25.17 -4.72
N TYR A 217 -16.73 -25.08 -3.40
CA TYR A 217 -16.31 -26.12 -2.48
C TYR A 217 -17.54 -26.74 -1.81
N THR A 218 -17.56 -28.06 -1.69
CA THR A 218 -18.49 -28.77 -0.82
C THR A 218 -17.81 -28.97 0.53
N VAL A 219 -18.48 -28.54 1.61
CA VAL A 219 -18.00 -28.63 2.99
C VAL A 219 -18.93 -29.57 3.75
N HIS A 220 -18.42 -30.73 4.15
CA HIS A 220 -19.15 -31.66 5.01
C HIS A 220 -18.93 -31.27 6.47
N ILE A 221 -20.02 -31.09 7.21
CA ILE A 221 -19.98 -30.78 8.64
C ILE A 221 -20.59 -31.92 9.46
N ASP A 222 -19.99 -32.19 10.60
CA ASP A 222 -20.54 -33.10 11.60
C ASP A 222 -21.59 -32.34 12.43
N PRO A 223 -22.87 -32.74 12.40
CA PRO A 223 -23.92 -32.07 13.17
C PRO A 223 -23.77 -32.25 14.69
N ALA A 224 -23.05 -33.27 15.17
CA ALA A 224 -22.84 -33.47 16.61
C ALA A 224 -21.80 -32.51 17.17
N THR A 225 -20.70 -32.28 16.45
CA THR A 225 -19.59 -31.42 16.90
C THR A 225 -19.60 -30.03 16.29
N HIS A 226 -20.42 -29.80 15.26
CA HIS A 226 -20.37 -28.63 14.37
C HIS A 226 -18.99 -28.43 13.71
N GLY A 227 -18.19 -29.49 13.66
CA GLY A 227 -16.85 -29.49 13.06
C GLY A 227 -16.89 -29.70 11.56
N VAL A 228 -15.86 -29.21 10.85
CA VAL A 228 -15.65 -29.52 9.43
C VAL A 228 -14.96 -30.87 9.31
N GLU A 229 -15.62 -31.84 8.67
CA GLU A 229 -15.07 -33.17 8.43
C GLU A 229 -14.21 -33.22 7.15
N SER A 230 -14.70 -32.58 6.08
CA SER A 230 -13.97 -32.52 4.81
C SER A 230 -14.38 -31.33 3.95
N VAL A 231 -13.45 -30.91 3.09
CA VAL A 231 -13.65 -29.87 2.07
C VAL A 231 -13.21 -30.43 0.73
N ARG A 232 -14.05 -30.33 -0.30
CA ARG A 232 -13.75 -30.80 -1.65
C ARG A 232 -14.08 -29.74 -2.69
N LEU A 233 -13.19 -29.54 -3.66
CA LEU A 233 -13.50 -28.71 -4.83
C LEU A 233 -14.52 -29.46 -5.71
N ARG A 234 -15.69 -28.84 -5.90
CA ARG A 234 -16.77 -29.39 -6.75
C ARG A 234 -16.60 -28.98 -8.21
N GLY A 235 -16.04 -27.79 -8.44
CA GLY A 235 -15.84 -27.21 -9.76
C GLY A 235 -15.82 -25.70 -9.69
N GLU A 236 -16.04 -25.05 -10.83
CA GLU A 236 -16.07 -23.61 -10.95
C GLU A 236 -17.41 -23.13 -11.49
N ARG A 237 -17.81 -21.92 -11.11
CA ARG A 237 -18.96 -21.23 -11.70
C ARG A 237 -18.50 -19.91 -12.29
N ARG A 238 -18.97 -19.62 -13.51
CA ARG A 238 -18.76 -18.32 -14.14
C ARG A 238 -19.69 -17.28 -13.52
N VAL A 239 -19.13 -16.15 -13.12
CA VAL A 239 -19.85 -15.00 -12.59
C VAL A 239 -19.33 -13.74 -13.24
N THR A 240 -20.23 -12.83 -13.60
CA THR A 240 -19.83 -11.47 -13.99
C THR A 240 -19.63 -10.66 -12.72
N ALA A 241 -18.45 -10.05 -12.57
CA ALA A 241 -18.10 -9.28 -11.39
C ALA A 241 -17.46 -7.94 -11.76
N GLU A 242 -17.58 -6.97 -10.85
CA GLU A 242 -16.82 -5.72 -10.93
C GLU A 242 -15.42 -5.96 -10.35
N HIS A 243 -14.44 -5.59 -11.15
CA HIS A 243 -13.05 -5.50 -10.78
C HIS A 243 -12.69 -4.03 -10.62
N MET A 244 -11.85 -3.80 -9.64
CA MET A 244 -11.20 -2.53 -9.47
C MET A 244 -9.70 -2.77 -9.62
N THR A 245 -8.94 -1.74 -9.94
CA THR A 245 -7.48 -1.80 -9.86
C THR A 245 -7.01 -0.49 -9.29
N GLY A 246 -6.41 -0.55 -8.09
CA GLY A 246 -5.73 0.56 -7.46
C GLY A 246 -4.25 0.52 -7.79
N ARG A 247 -3.68 1.63 -8.25
CA ARG A 247 -2.25 1.79 -8.45
C ARG A 247 -1.75 2.99 -7.69
N PHE A 248 -0.77 2.76 -6.82
CA PHE A 248 -0.03 3.84 -6.17
C PHE A 248 1.27 4.10 -6.92
N LYS A 249 1.61 5.37 -7.02
CA LYS A 249 2.93 5.87 -7.39
C LYS A 249 3.24 7.02 -6.45
N TYR A 250 4.50 7.18 -6.04
CA TYR A 250 4.93 8.40 -5.38
C TYR A 250 6.14 9.03 -6.06
N ASN A 251 6.26 10.35 -5.97
CA ASN A 251 7.42 11.11 -6.41
C ASN A 251 7.97 11.88 -5.20
N VAL A 252 9.29 11.97 -5.09
CA VAL A 252 9.94 12.72 -4.00
C VAL A 252 10.75 13.88 -4.58
N THR A 253 10.44 15.09 -4.12
CA THR A 253 11.18 16.32 -4.45
C THR A 253 11.84 16.86 -3.18
N ILE A 254 13.12 17.18 -3.28
CA ILE A 254 13.91 17.66 -2.14
C ILE A 254 14.60 18.95 -2.51
N ASP A 255 14.28 20.01 -1.77
CA ASP A 255 14.90 21.32 -1.93
C ASP A 255 16.09 21.48 -1.00
N ASN A 256 17.18 22.03 -1.55
CA ASN A 256 18.42 22.30 -0.81
C ASN A 256 19.10 21.03 -0.24
N TRP A 257 19.04 19.93 -0.98
CA TRP A 257 19.90 18.79 -0.67
C TRP A 257 21.35 19.09 -1.07
N SER A 258 22.20 19.40 -0.10
CA SER A 258 23.64 19.47 -0.29
C SER A 258 24.29 18.15 0.12
N ALA A 259 24.78 17.38 -0.85
CA ALA A 259 25.52 16.16 -0.58
C ALA A 259 26.73 16.43 0.33
N ALA A 260 27.00 15.52 1.27
CA ALA A 260 28.13 15.59 2.18
C ALA A 260 29.49 15.56 1.45
N SER A 261 29.54 14.89 0.29
CA SER A 261 30.70 14.83 -0.61
C SER A 261 30.27 14.74 -2.07
N GLY A 262 31.15 15.12 -3.00
CA GLY A 262 30.95 14.86 -4.43
C GLY A 262 30.97 13.36 -4.69
N GLY A 263 29.97 12.84 -5.41
CA GLY A 263 29.81 11.41 -5.71
C GLY A 263 28.81 10.66 -4.83
N ASN A 264 28.09 11.35 -3.93
CA ASN A 264 27.05 10.70 -3.13
C ASN A 264 25.72 10.61 -3.88
N SER A 265 25.03 9.50 -3.68
CA SER A 265 23.69 9.20 -4.18
C SER A 265 22.67 9.19 -3.03
N LEU A 266 21.38 9.28 -3.37
CA LEU A 266 20.28 9.31 -2.41
C LEU A 266 19.27 8.21 -2.74
N ILE A 267 18.85 7.47 -1.73
CA ILE A 267 17.79 6.47 -1.84
C ILE A 267 16.70 6.72 -0.79
N LEU A 268 15.47 6.36 -1.12
CA LEU A 268 14.37 6.32 -0.17
C LEU A 268 14.32 4.94 0.48
N LEU A 269 14.40 4.89 1.80
CA LEU A 269 14.21 3.67 2.57
C LEU A 269 12.72 3.49 2.88
N THR A 270 12.23 2.29 2.60
CA THR A 270 10.83 1.92 2.79
C THR A 270 10.71 0.51 3.38
N ASP A 271 9.73 0.32 4.27
CA ASP A 271 9.34 -0.98 4.84
C ASP A 271 8.01 -1.49 4.27
#